data_AF-A0A7W0SML7-F1
#
_entry.id   AF-A0A7W0SML7-F1
#
_cell.length_a   1.000
_cell.length_b   1.000
_cell.length_c   1.000
_cell.angle_alpha   90.00
_cell.angle_beta   90.00
_cell.angle_gamma   90.00
#
_symmetry.space_group_name_H-M   'P 1'
#
loop_
_entity.id
_entity.type
_entity.pdbx_description
1 polymer ?
#
loop_
_entity_poly.entity_id
_entity_poly.type
_entity_poly.pdbx_seq_one_letter_code
_entity_poly.pdbx_strand_id
1 'polypeptide(L)'
;MEFLRAAILALLLVLPPGGTFYDDDRLTGEPAIEALVAADITQGCGTNSFCPHAVVTRGQMVTFLGRALEESPSVLAGPFPDLSNDLYYAGFAVRLHEMGIVEGREDGTFGGESPVSRGEMAVFLTRALSLAPGSDAPFSDVDPSLFYNESVDAIRTAGITIGCGDNRFCPSQSVTRHDMALFLTRAFHLELSVVPVRLSPLDGLPASDGFSVNRRIIAVKIDNAAPARPQSGIEKADAMIELMVEGGLSRMMALFLESDATYLGPVRSVRPTDALVESLGATVAISGAQPWIADQLEADGVPIIRESQVAPPAMFRISSRVAPHNLYANTVALRAEADLGGYANAPPPDLFLWGDFAYPAAAAATWIDVSWSDPVSTIWHWDGARYLRSSNTTPHYWVDQNGSLGRVAADNLVVIFGQYYEVAAPPGFGGSIVPAMNTIGSGRMVLFTEGRVIDGTWSRPDNETWFTFSTPAGELIVPPGLTWIHVIPHDRPLTWG
;
A
#
# COMPACT_ATOMS: atom_id res chain seq x y z
N MET A 1 28.72 -37.51 -14.05
CA MET A 1 27.71 -36.99 -15.00
C MET A 1 27.52 -35.53 -14.66
N GLU A 2 28.00 -34.66 -15.54
CA GLU A 2 28.07 -33.21 -15.36
C GLU A 2 26.68 -32.61 -15.18
N PHE A 3 26.53 -31.81 -14.13
CA PHE A 3 25.37 -30.94 -13.94
C PHE A 3 25.37 -29.89 -15.07
N LEU A 4 24.50 -30.06 -16.05
CA LEU A 4 24.20 -29.04 -17.04
C LEU A 4 23.53 -27.88 -16.30
N ARG A 5 24.29 -26.82 -16.00
CA ARG A 5 23.72 -25.52 -15.64
C ARG A 5 22.99 -24.99 -16.87
N ALA A 6 21.70 -25.22 -16.96
CA ALA A 6 20.83 -24.51 -17.89
C ALA A 6 20.86 -23.03 -17.50
N ALA A 7 21.40 -22.19 -18.38
CA ALA A 7 21.30 -20.76 -18.24
C ALA A 7 19.83 -20.39 -18.45
N ILE A 8 19.14 -20.04 -17.36
CA ILE A 8 17.82 -19.43 -17.42
C ILE A 8 17.99 -18.08 -18.09
N LEU A 9 17.56 -18.01 -19.36
CA LEU A 9 17.43 -16.75 -20.07
C LEU A 9 16.24 -16.02 -19.42
N ALA A 10 16.53 -15.16 -18.44
CA ALA A 10 15.53 -14.32 -17.80
C ALA A 10 14.90 -13.38 -18.84
N LEU A 11 13.79 -13.81 -19.43
CA LEU A 11 12.93 -12.94 -20.22
C LEU A 11 12.25 -11.98 -19.24
N LEU A 12 12.72 -10.73 -19.17
CA LEU A 12 12.06 -9.69 -18.37
C LEU A 12 10.67 -9.41 -18.96
N LEU A 13 9.65 -10.08 -18.43
CA LEU A 13 8.26 -9.70 -18.59
C LEU A 13 7.87 -8.75 -17.45
N VAL A 14 7.61 -7.50 -17.81
CA VAL A 14 6.97 -6.53 -16.91
C VAL A 14 5.46 -6.79 -16.98
N LEU A 15 4.88 -7.36 -15.93
CA LEU A 15 3.44 -7.58 -15.85
C LEU A 15 2.69 -6.29 -15.49
N PRO A 16 1.43 -6.13 -15.97
CA PRO A 16 0.58 -5.01 -15.60
C PRO A 16 0.22 -5.02 -14.09
N PRO A 17 -0.35 -3.93 -13.55
CA PRO A 17 -0.80 -3.89 -12.17
C PRO A 17 -1.82 -5.01 -11.88
N GLY A 18 -1.57 -5.82 -10.85
CA GLY A 18 -2.40 -6.98 -10.46
C GLY A 18 -1.98 -8.34 -11.03
N GLY A 19 -0.76 -8.44 -11.60
CA GLY A 19 -0.19 -9.73 -11.99
C GLY A 19 -0.99 -10.47 -13.07
N THR A 20 -0.89 -11.80 -13.07
CA THR A 20 -1.56 -12.73 -13.98
C THR A 20 -2.93 -13.15 -13.45
N PHE A 21 -3.11 -13.20 -12.13
CA PHE A 21 -4.34 -13.65 -11.48
C PHE A 21 -4.90 -12.54 -10.56
N TYR A 22 -6.23 -12.45 -10.42
CA TYR A 22 -6.86 -11.38 -9.62
C TYR A 22 -7.11 -11.78 -8.16
N ASP A 23 -7.10 -13.08 -7.86
CA ASP A 23 -7.50 -13.64 -6.56
C ASP A 23 -6.32 -13.91 -5.63
N ASP A 24 -5.09 -13.71 -6.11
CA ASP A 24 -3.86 -13.64 -5.33
C ASP A 24 -3.35 -12.21 -5.12
N ASP A 25 -3.95 -11.23 -5.79
CA ASP A 25 -3.77 -9.80 -5.52
C ASP A 25 -3.76 -9.53 -4.00
N ARG A 26 -2.70 -8.86 -3.52
CA ARG A 26 -2.50 -8.50 -2.08
C ARG A 26 -2.07 -9.65 -1.18
N LEU A 27 -1.78 -10.84 -1.72
CA LEU A 27 -1.13 -11.89 -0.94
C LEU A 27 0.38 -11.67 -0.92
N THR A 28 1.00 -11.87 0.23
CA THR A 28 2.47 -11.80 0.40
C THR A 28 3.25 -12.76 -0.51
N GLY A 29 2.58 -13.74 -1.10
CA GLY A 29 3.13 -14.75 -2.00
C GLY A 29 2.80 -14.53 -3.48
N GLU A 30 2.16 -13.42 -3.83
CA GLU A 30 1.91 -13.06 -5.24
C GLU A 30 3.20 -13.04 -6.09
N PRO A 31 4.34 -12.48 -5.62
CA PRO A 31 5.58 -12.62 -6.38
C PRO A 31 5.95 -14.08 -6.63
N ALA A 32 5.80 -14.97 -5.65
CA ALA A 32 6.08 -16.38 -5.87
C ALA A 32 5.13 -17.00 -6.92
N ILE A 33 3.88 -16.56 -6.98
CA ILE A 33 2.90 -17.04 -7.96
C ILE A 33 3.26 -16.54 -9.36
N GLU A 34 3.64 -15.27 -9.51
CA GLU A 34 4.08 -14.72 -10.79
C GLU A 34 5.39 -15.34 -11.28
N ALA A 35 6.32 -15.67 -10.38
CA ALA A 35 7.52 -16.42 -10.72
C ALA A 35 7.16 -17.81 -11.32
N LEU A 36 6.15 -18.47 -10.76
CA LEU A 36 5.65 -19.74 -11.27
C LEU A 36 4.97 -19.59 -12.65
N VAL A 37 4.28 -18.49 -12.91
CA VAL A 37 3.69 -18.20 -14.23
C VAL A 37 4.80 -17.96 -15.25
N ALA A 38 5.75 -17.10 -14.93
CA ALA A 38 6.86 -16.75 -15.82
C ALA A 38 7.73 -17.97 -16.19
N ALA A 39 7.81 -18.95 -15.29
CA ALA A 39 8.50 -20.22 -15.50
C ALA A 39 7.61 -21.31 -16.14
N ASP A 40 6.39 -20.99 -16.59
CA ASP A 40 5.41 -21.93 -17.15
C ASP A 40 5.04 -23.11 -16.21
N ILE A 41 5.22 -22.93 -14.90
CA ILE A 41 4.92 -23.95 -13.88
C ILE A 41 3.41 -23.99 -13.60
N THR A 42 2.74 -22.82 -13.61
CA THR A 42 1.31 -22.71 -13.36
C THR A 42 0.59 -21.91 -14.44
N GLN A 43 -0.69 -22.26 -14.66
CA GLN A 43 -1.63 -21.48 -15.46
C GLN A 43 -2.86 -21.06 -14.64
N GLY A 44 -2.78 -21.20 -13.30
CA GLY A 44 -3.89 -20.94 -12.41
C GLY A 44 -4.82 -22.15 -12.21
N CYS A 45 -6.03 -21.88 -11.73
CA CYS A 45 -7.11 -22.84 -11.49
C CYS A 45 -8.35 -22.57 -12.37
N GLY A 46 -8.36 -21.45 -13.09
CA GLY A 46 -9.48 -20.99 -13.90
C GLY A 46 -9.08 -19.75 -14.69
N THR A 47 -10.05 -19.08 -15.30
CA THR A 47 -9.81 -17.85 -16.08
C THR A 47 -9.34 -16.74 -15.13
N ASN A 48 -8.07 -16.36 -15.24
CA ASN A 48 -7.42 -15.31 -14.44
C ASN A 48 -7.50 -15.54 -12.91
N SER A 49 -7.62 -16.79 -12.46
CA SER A 49 -7.59 -17.13 -11.02
C SER A 49 -6.49 -18.12 -10.70
N PHE A 50 -5.76 -17.91 -9.61
CA PHE A 50 -4.80 -18.82 -9.04
C PHE A 50 -5.40 -19.78 -8.00
N CYS A 51 -6.48 -19.41 -7.31
CA CYS A 51 -7.07 -20.12 -6.16
C CYS A 51 -6.08 -20.32 -4.99
N PRO A 52 -5.49 -19.26 -4.42
CA PRO A 52 -4.36 -19.38 -3.48
C PRO A 52 -4.67 -20.18 -2.21
N HIS A 53 -5.90 -20.14 -1.72
CA HIS A 53 -6.31 -20.85 -0.50
C HIS A 53 -6.77 -22.30 -0.73
N ALA A 54 -6.87 -22.75 -1.99
CA ALA A 54 -7.24 -24.13 -2.26
C ALA A 54 -6.09 -25.09 -1.87
N VAL A 55 -6.45 -26.25 -1.33
CA VAL A 55 -5.47 -27.29 -1.00
C VAL A 55 -4.93 -27.94 -2.27
N VAL A 56 -3.63 -28.21 -2.29
CA VAL A 56 -2.97 -28.85 -3.42
C VAL A 56 -3.17 -30.36 -3.35
N THR A 57 -3.71 -30.94 -4.41
CA THR A 57 -3.83 -32.40 -4.54
C THR A 57 -2.51 -33.05 -4.99
N ARG A 58 -2.37 -34.35 -4.78
CA ARG A 58 -1.18 -35.11 -5.22
C ARG A 58 -0.92 -35.01 -6.72
N GLY A 59 -1.99 -34.98 -7.53
CA GLY A 59 -1.93 -34.78 -8.98
C GLY A 59 -1.46 -33.37 -9.37
N GLN A 60 -1.93 -32.34 -8.67
CA GLN A 60 -1.45 -30.98 -8.86
C GLN A 60 0.02 -30.85 -8.46
N MET A 61 0.43 -31.44 -7.33
CA MET A 61 1.81 -31.45 -6.85
C MET A 61 2.77 -32.01 -7.89
N VAL A 62 2.50 -33.20 -8.46
CA VAL A 62 3.39 -33.80 -9.48
C VAL A 62 3.41 -33.00 -10.78
N THR A 63 2.31 -32.31 -11.10
CA THR A 63 2.28 -31.43 -12.27
C THR A 63 3.18 -30.21 -12.04
N PHE A 64 3.11 -29.59 -10.85
CA PHE A 64 3.99 -28.48 -10.51
C PHE A 64 5.46 -28.90 -10.49
N LEU A 65 5.79 -30.00 -9.81
CA LEU A 65 7.17 -30.50 -9.74
C LEU A 65 7.71 -30.92 -11.10
N GLY A 66 6.90 -31.60 -11.91
CA GLY A 66 7.29 -32.01 -13.26
C GLY A 66 7.63 -30.82 -14.14
N ARG A 67 6.82 -29.75 -14.09
CA ARG A 67 7.10 -28.52 -14.82
C ARG A 67 8.31 -27.76 -14.25
N ALA A 68 8.43 -27.65 -12.92
CA ALA A 68 9.55 -26.97 -12.27
C ALA A 68 10.90 -27.66 -12.54
N LEU A 69 10.89 -28.98 -12.74
CA LEU A 69 12.05 -29.78 -13.15
C LEU A 69 12.27 -29.80 -14.68
N GLU A 70 11.42 -29.10 -15.45
CA GLU A 70 11.40 -29.11 -16.92
C GLU A 70 11.30 -30.53 -17.52
N GLU A 71 10.63 -31.44 -16.81
CA GLU A 71 10.45 -32.82 -17.24
C GLU A 71 9.32 -32.94 -18.27
N SER A 72 9.44 -33.91 -19.17
CA SER A 72 8.36 -34.26 -20.10
C SER A 72 7.48 -35.36 -19.51
N PRO A 73 6.15 -35.29 -19.63
CA PRO A 73 5.27 -36.36 -19.15
C PRO A 73 5.57 -37.66 -19.91
N SER A 74 5.70 -38.77 -19.18
CA SER A 74 5.89 -40.10 -19.78
C SER A 74 4.61 -40.58 -20.47
N VAL A 75 4.77 -41.37 -21.53
CA VAL A 75 3.64 -42.09 -22.15
C VAL A 75 3.10 -43.10 -21.15
N LEU A 76 1.78 -43.21 -21.01
CA LEU A 76 1.15 -44.02 -19.98
C LEU A 76 1.37 -45.52 -20.17
N ALA A 77 2.38 -46.02 -19.47
CA ALA A 77 2.66 -47.42 -19.17
C ALA A 77 3.07 -47.57 -17.68
N GLY A 78 2.37 -46.86 -16.80
CA GLY A 78 2.75 -46.68 -15.39
C GLY A 78 2.27 -47.79 -14.44
N PRO A 79 2.83 -47.84 -13.22
CA PRO A 79 2.53 -48.88 -12.23
C PRO A 79 1.21 -48.68 -11.47
N PHE A 80 0.55 -47.53 -11.65
CA PHE A 80 -0.61 -47.13 -10.84
C PHE A 80 -1.93 -47.48 -11.55
N PRO A 81 -2.80 -48.32 -10.94
CA PRO A 81 -4.02 -48.79 -11.57
C PRO A 81 -5.13 -47.73 -11.65
N ASP A 82 -5.04 -46.67 -10.87
CA ASP A 82 -5.99 -45.54 -10.82
C ASP A 82 -5.64 -44.41 -11.80
N LEU A 83 -4.59 -44.56 -12.62
CA LEU A 83 -4.23 -43.58 -13.65
C LEU A 83 -4.81 -43.95 -15.02
N SER A 84 -5.30 -42.94 -15.74
CA SER A 84 -5.76 -43.05 -17.12
C SER A 84 -5.23 -41.89 -17.97
N ASN A 85 -5.28 -42.03 -19.30
CA ASN A 85 -4.82 -41.02 -20.26
C ASN A 85 -5.59 -39.68 -20.17
N ASP A 86 -6.78 -39.70 -19.58
CA ASP A 86 -7.64 -38.52 -19.49
C ASP A 86 -7.27 -37.61 -18.30
N LEU A 87 -6.42 -38.10 -17.38
CA LEU A 87 -5.97 -37.33 -16.22
C LEU A 87 -4.73 -36.49 -16.57
N TYR A 88 -4.85 -35.17 -16.45
CA TYR A 88 -3.80 -34.21 -16.82
C TYR A 88 -2.44 -34.45 -16.13
N TYR A 89 -2.45 -35.06 -14.94
CA TYR A 89 -1.26 -35.32 -14.13
C TYR A 89 -0.65 -36.71 -14.36
N ALA A 90 -1.31 -37.61 -15.08
CA ALA A 90 -0.93 -39.02 -15.10
C ALA A 90 0.47 -39.26 -15.71
N GLY A 91 0.82 -38.57 -16.80
CA GLY A 91 2.15 -38.67 -17.38
C GLY A 91 3.26 -38.16 -16.45
N PHE A 92 3.00 -37.09 -15.69
CA PHE A 92 3.93 -36.58 -14.68
C PHE A 92 4.04 -37.50 -13.47
N ALA A 93 2.93 -38.10 -13.01
CA ALA A 93 2.94 -39.06 -11.93
C ALA A 93 3.84 -40.27 -12.24
N VAL A 94 3.77 -40.80 -13.47
CA VAL A 94 4.65 -41.88 -13.93
C VAL A 94 6.09 -41.41 -14.03
N ARG A 95 6.33 -40.27 -14.69
CA ARG A 95 7.68 -39.72 -14.87
C ARG A 95 8.41 -39.50 -13.54
N LEU A 96 7.76 -38.84 -12.59
CA LEU A 96 8.35 -38.56 -11.28
C LEU A 96 8.49 -39.82 -10.42
N HIS A 97 7.69 -40.87 -10.68
CA HIS A 97 7.89 -42.17 -10.04
C HIS A 97 9.13 -42.89 -10.58
N GLU A 98 9.35 -42.87 -11.90
CA GLU A 98 10.56 -43.42 -12.53
C GLU A 98 11.83 -42.75 -12.00
N MET A 99 11.75 -41.46 -11.63
CA MET A 99 12.83 -40.70 -11.00
C MET A 99 12.98 -40.96 -9.49
N GLY A 100 12.07 -41.72 -8.88
CA GLY A 100 12.07 -41.98 -7.43
C GLY A 100 11.64 -40.80 -6.57
N ILE A 101 11.05 -39.75 -7.17
CA ILE A 101 10.58 -38.55 -6.46
C ILE A 101 9.27 -38.85 -5.74
N VAL A 102 8.35 -39.57 -6.40
CA VAL A 102 7.07 -39.98 -5.83
C VAL A 102 6.91 -41.49 -5.80
N GLU A 103 6.24 -42.00 -4.77
CA GLU A 103 5.91 -43.42 -4.61
C GLU A 103 4.39 -43.60 -4.55
N GLY A 104 3.89 -44.79 -4.91
CA GLY A 104 2.49 -45.16 -4.73
C GLY A 104 2.12 -45.32 -3.26
N ARG A 105 0.83 -45.45 -3.01
CA ARG A 105 0.29 -45.80 -1.69
C ARG A 105 0.42 -47.30 -1.43
N GLU A 106 0.19 -47.69 -0.17
CA GLU A 106 0.20 -49.09 0.26
C GLU A 106 -0.80 -49.97 -0.51
N ASP A 107 -1.92 -49.39 -0.96
CA ASP A 107 -2.94 -50.07 -1.78
C ASP A 107 -2.56 -50.19 -3.27
N GLY A 108 -1.37 -49.70 -3.65
CA GLY A 108 -0.86 -49.71 -5.01
C GLY A 108 -1.34 -48.55 -5.89
N THR A 109 -2.23 -47.67 -5.40
CA THR A 109 -2.74 -46.51 -6.14
C THR A 109 -1.78 -45.32 -6.09
N PHE A 110 -1.93 -44.38 -7.02
CA PHE A 110 -1.26 -43.08 -6.97
C PHE A 110 -1.99 -42.09 -6.05
N GLY A 111 -3.33 -42.07 -6.11
CA GLY A 111 -4.14 -41.25 -5.22
C GLY A 111 -4.17 -39.77 -5.57
N GLY A 112 -4.29 -39.44 -6.85
CA GLY A 112 -4.08 -38.10 -7.39
C GLY A 112 -4.95 -36.99 -6.80
N GLU A 113 -6.19 -37.28 -6.40
CA GLU A 113 -7.12 -36.28 -5.86
C GLU A 113 -6.94 -35.99 -4.36
N SER A 114 -6.08 -36.73 -3.66
CA SER A 114 -5.93 -36.52 -2.22
C SER A 114 -5.06 -35.29 -1.93
N PRO A 115 -5.38 -34.51 -0.88
CA PRO A 115 -4.54 -33.40 -0.43
C PRO A 115 -3.13 -33.86 -0.04
N VAL A 116 -2.14 -33.00 -0.27
CA VAL A 116 -0.76 -33.23 0.16
C VAL A 116 -0.49 -32.49 1.46
N SER A 117 0.03 -33.21 2.46
CA SER A 117 0.51 -32.62 3.71
C SER A 117 1.87 -31.95 3.55
N ARG A 118 2.21 -31.02 4.45
CA ARG A 118 3.52 -30.36 4.48
C ARG A 118 4.67 -31.35 4.68
N GLY A 119 4.46 -32.42 5.46
CA GLY A 119 5.44 -33.50 5.62
C GLY A 119 5.72 -34.26 4.31
N GLU A 120 4.67 -34.63 3.58
CA GLU A 120 4.82 -35.28 2.26
C GLU A 120 5.48 -34.35 1.23
N MET A 121 5.10 -33.08 1.19
CA MET A 121 5.74 -32.08 0.34
C MET A 121 7.25 -31.96 0.62
N ALA A 122 7.66 -31.98 1.89
CA ALA A 122 9.08 -31.92 2.25
C ALA A 122 9.85 -33.11 1.66
N VAL A 123 9.26 -34.31 1.71
CA VAL A 123 9.85 -35.52 1.11
C VAL A 123 9.98 -35.38 -0.40
N PHE A 124 8.94 -34.89 -1.09
CA PHE A 124 9.01 -34.71 -2.54
C PHE A 124 10.08 -33.70 -2.95
N LEU A 125 10.16 -32.55 -2.29
CA LEU A 125 11.18 -31.53 -2.58
C LEU A 125 12.60 -32.02 -2.28
N THR A 126 12.78 -32.74 -1.17
CA THR A 126 14.08 -33.33 -0.80
C THR A 126 14.56 -34.30 -1.87
N ARG A 127 13.67 -35.17 -2.37
CA ARG A 127 13.99 -36.13 -3.43
C ARG A 127 14.20 -35.44 -4.79
N ALA A 128 13.31 -34.52 -5.16
CA ALA A 128 13.38 -33.78 -6.43
C ALA A 128 14.69 -33.01 -6.58
N LEU A 129 15.15 -32.38 -5.50
CA LEU A 129 16.38 -31.60 -5.49
C LEU A 129 17.61 -32.39 -5.04
N SER A 130 17.45 -33.67 -4.67
CA SER A 130 18.50 -34.51 -4.08
C SER A 130 19.23 -33.82 -2.91
N LEU A 131 18.46 -33.22 -1.99
CA LEU A 131 19.02 -32.45 -0.87
C LEU A 131 19.78 -33.36 0.10
N ALA A 132 20.90 -32.86 0.61
CA ALA A 132 21.63 -33.52 1.68
C ALA A 132 20.83 -33.45 3.00
N PRO A 133 21.00 -34.44 3.90
CA PRO A 133 20.44 -34.38 5.24
C PRO A 133 20.84 -33.09 5.97
N GLY A 134 19.89 -32.48 6.67
CA GLY A 134 20.14 -31.26 7.43
C GLY A 134 20.96 -31.50 8.70
N SER A 135 21.55 -30.43 9.22
CA SER A 135 22.27 -30.43 10.52
C SER A 135 21.71 -29.44 11.53
N ASP A 136 20.59 -28.77 11.18
CA ASP A 136 19.93 -27.80 12.04
C ASP A 136 19.12 -28.47 13.16
N ALA A 137 18.83 -27.73 14.22
CA ALA A 137 17.90 -28.20 15.25
C ALA A 137 16.50 -28.37 14.64
N PRO A 138 15.79 -29.50 14.90
CA PRO A 138 14.48 -29.75 14.32
C PRO A 138 13.45 -28.74 14.81
N PHE A 139 12.39 -28.52 14.02
CA PHE A 139 11.22 -27.80 14.53
C PHE A 139 10.61 -28.56 15.71
N SER A 140 10.03 -27.83 16.65
CA SER A 140 9.56 -28.38 17.93
C SER A 140 8.43 -29.40 17.82
N ASP A 141 7.71 -29.43 16.70
CA ASP A 141 6.58 -30.31 16.40
C ASP A 141 6.90 -31.37 15.34
N VAL A 142 8.18 -31.57 15.00
CA VAL A 142 8.63 -32.63 14.10
C VAL A 142 9.04 -33.85 14.92
N ASP A 143 8.33 -34.96 14.74
CA ASP A 143 8.62 -36.24 15.39
C ASP A 143 9.78 -36.95 14.66
N PRO A 144 10.91 -37.23 15.35
CA PRO A 144 12.06 -37.88 14.73
C PRO A 144 11.82 -39.29 14.18
N SER A 145 10.73 -39.96 14.61
CA SER A 145 10.38 -41.31 14.18
C SER A 145 9.55 -41.36 12.89
N LEU A 146 9.05 -40.22 12.41
CA LEU A 146 8.18 -40.15 11.24
C LEU A 146 8.97 -39.97 9.94
N PHE A 147 8.39 -40.48 8.86
CA PHE A 147 9.02 -40.60 7.54
C PHE A 147 9.52 -39.28 6.93
N TYR A 148 8.97 -38.13 7.36
CA TYR A 148 9.32 -36.82 6.83
C TYR A 148 10.43 -36.10 7.62
N ASN A 149 10.86 -36.63 8.79
CA ASN A 149 11.76 -35.93 9.70
C ASN A 149 13.03 -35.41 9.00
N GLU A 150 13.80 -36.31 8.38
CA GLU A 150 15.05 -35.94 7.70
C GLU A 150 14.82 -34.97 6.53
N SER A 151 13.69 -35.10 5.85
CA SER A 151 13.33 -34.22 4.73
C SER A 151 12.97 -32.82 5.20
N VAL A 152 12.31 -32.67 6.34
CA VAL A 152 12.01 -31.36 6.95
C VAL A 152 13.30 -30.64 7.34
N ASP A 153 14.25 -31.36 7.93
CA ASP A 153 15.56 -30.80 8.28
C ASP A 153 16.38 -30.42 7.04
N ALA A 154 16.32 -31.22 5.97
CA ALA A 154 16.98 -30.92 4.70
C ALA A 154 16.44 -29.64 4.05
N ILE A 155 15.10 -29.49 3.93
CA ILE A 155 14.51 -28.29 3.31
C ILE A 155 14.68 -27.04 4.19
N ARG A 156 14.79 -27.20 5.52
CA ARG A 156 15.14 -26.10 6.43
C ARG A 156 16.57 -25.62 6.18
N THR A 157 17.51 -26.56 6.15
CA THR A 157 18.93 -26.27 5.90
C THR A 157 19.14 -25.62 4.53
N ALA A 158 18.35 -26.02 3.54
CA ALA A 158 18.35 -25.42 2.20
C ALA A 158 17.65 -24.05 2.11
N GLY A 159 17.08 -23.53 3.20
CA GLY A 159 16.37 -22.24 3.21
C GLY A 159 15.00 -22.26 2.51
N ILE A 160 14.47 -23.44 2.20
CA ILE A 160 13.19 -23.61 1.49
C ILE A 160 12.01 -23.38 2.45
N THR A 161 12.16 -23.69 3.74
CA THR A 161 11.13 -23.47 4.76
C THR A 161 11.63 -22.63 5.95
N ILE A 162 10.72 -21.81 6.48
CA ILE A 162 10.87 -21.11 7.76
C ILE A 162 9.89 -21.61 8.83
N GLY A 163 9.12 -22.66 8.53
CA GLY A 163 8.07 -23.18 9.39
C GLY A 163 6.72 -22.45 9.26
N CYS A 164 5.82 -22.69 10.21
CA CYS A 164 4.48 -22.09 10.33
C CYS A 164 4.37 -21.11 11.53
N GLY A 165 5.51 -20.69 12.10
CA GLY A 165 5.58 -19.83 13.29
C GLY A 165 5.93 -20.59 14.58
N ASP A 166 6.35 -19.86 15.62
CA ASP A 166 6.68 -20.39 16.96
C ASP A 166 7.63 -21.60 16.97
N ASN A 167 8.61 -21.63 16.06
CA ASN A 167 9.51 -22.76 15.85
C ASN A 167 8.78 -24.10 15.58
N ARG A 168 7.68 -24.05 14.80
CA ARG A 168 6.93 -25.23 14.33
C ARG A 168 6.96 -25.35 12.80
N PHE A 169 6.83 -26.57 12.28
CA PHE A 169 6.72 -26.88 10.85
C PHE A 169 5.29 -27.17 10.39
N CYS A 170 4.42 -27.64 11.30
CA CYS A 170 3.05 -28.07 11.04
C CYS A 170 2.94 -29.23 10.02
N PRO A 171 3.63 -30.38 10.20
CA PRO A 171 3.78 -31.41 9.17
C PRO A 171 2.47 -32.04 8.68
N SER A 172 1.44 -32.08 9.52
CA SER A 172 0.13 -32.67 9.19
C SER A 172 -0.82 -31.73 8.46
N GLN A 173 -0.52 -30.44 8.36
CA GLN A 173 -1.37 -29.50 7.64
C GLN A 173 -1.25 -29.72 6.13
N SER A 174 -2.37 -29.59 5.41
CA SER A 174 -2.37 -29.60 3.96
C SER A 174 -1.69 -28.35 3.40
N VAL A 175 -0.97 -28.52 2.29
CA VAL A 175 -0.32 -27.42 1.57
C VAL A 175 -1.36 -26.69 0.73
N THR A 176 -1.47 -25.36 0.88
CA THR A 176 -2.29 -24.53 -0.01
C THR A 176 -1.53 -24.20 -1.29
N ARG A 177 -2.24 -23.77 -2.34
CA ARG A 177 -1.60 -23.34 -3.60
C ARG A 177 -0.67 -22.15 -3.40
N HIS A 178 -1.01 -21.24 -2.49
CA HIS A 178 -0.14 -20.15 -2.05
C HIS A 178 1.15 -20.68 -1.40
N ASP A 179 1.04 -21.58 -0.43
CA ASP A 179 2.21 -22.19 0.21
C ASP A 179 3.10 -22.89 -0.82
N MET A 180 2.50 -23.61 -1.76
CA MET A 180 3.19 -24.29 -2.84
C MET A 180 4.04 -23.33 -3.67
N ALA A 181 3.48 -22.18 -4.05
CA ALA A 181 4.21 -21.17 -4.82
C ALA A 181 5.45 -20.69 -4.07
N LEU A 182 5.33 -20.40 -2.77
CA LEU A 182 6.44 -20.00 -1.91
C LEU A 182 7.51 -21.09 -1.82
N PHE A 183 7.10 -22.35 -1.65
CA PHE A 183 8.03 -23.48 -1.57
C PHE A 183 8.80 -23.68 -2.87
N LEU A 184 8.10 -23.72 -4.01
CA LEU A 184 8.72 -23.93 -5.33
C LEU A 184 9.63 -22.78 -5.73
N THR A 185 9.23 -21.54 -5.45
CA THR A 185 10.06 -20.36 -5.73
C THR A 185 11.41 -20.44 -5.00
N ARG A 186 11.41 -20.81 -3.72
CA ARG A 186 12.64 -20.99 -2.94
C ARG A 186 13.43 -22.23 -3.37
N ALA A 187 12.73 -23.34 -3.59
CA ALA A 187 13.31 -24.63 -3.96
C ALA A 187 14.06 -24.59 -5.30
N PHE A 188 13.51 -23.89 -6.29
CA PHE A 188 14.06 -23.83 -7.64
C PHE A 188 14.75 -22.49 -7.94
N HIS A 189 14.93 -21.64 -6.94
CA HIS A 189 15.51 -20.30 -7.07
C HIS A 189 14.87 -19.52 -8.23
N LEU A 190 13.54 -19.54 -8.30
CA LEU A 190 12.83 -18.83 -9.35
C LEU A 190 13.00 -17.33 -9.11
N GLU A 191 13.88 -16.71 -9.91
CA GLU A 191 14.15 -15.29 -9.85
C GLU A 191 13.02 -14.52 -10.56
N LEU A 192 12.24 -13.78 -9.79
CA LEU A 192 11.58 -12.61 -10.36
C LEU A 192 12.60 -11.49 -10.44
N SER A 193 12.89 -11.05 -11.67
CA SER A 193 13.38 -9.70 -11.89
C SER A 193 12.32 -8.73 -11.38
N VAL A 194 12.51 -8.25 -10.14
CA VAL A 194 11.95 -7.03 -9.55
C VAL A 194 10.54 -6.72 -10.04
N VAL A 195 9.50 -7.02 -9.24
CA VAL A 195 8.24 -6.27 -9.36
C VAL A 195 8.66 -4.80 -9.33
N PRO A 196 8.45 -3.99 -10.40
CA PRO A 196 8.90 -2.61 -10.39
C PRO A 196 8.35 -1.99 -9.11
N VAL A 197 9.25 -1.50 -8.26
CA VAL A 197 8.88 -0.90 -6.99
C VAL A 197 7.86 0.17 -7.30
N ARG A 198 6.58 -0.09 -6.99
CA ARG A 198 5.56 0.92 -7.17
C ARG A 198 5.81 1.97 -6.11
N LEU A 199 6.11 3.17 -6.56
CA LEU A 199 6.19 4.32 -5.67
C LEU A 199 4.76 4.74 -5.34
N SER A 200 4.53 5.11 -4.09
CA SER A 200 3.24 5.67 -3.69
C SER A 200 3.04 7.01 -4.38
N PRO A 201 1.88 7.23 -5.03
CA PRO A 201 1.55 8.52 -5.64
C PRO A 201 1.61 9.72 -4.68
N LEU A 202 1.42 9.50 -3.37
CA LEU A 202 1.32 10.58 -2.38
C LEU A 202 2.66 11.03 -1.78
N ASP A 203 3.64 10.14 -1.71
CA ASP A 203 4.92 10.41 -1.04
C ASP A 203 6.14 9.87 -1.79
N GLY A 204 5.97 9.20 -2.93
CA GLY A 204 7.07 8.67 -3.73
C GLY A 204 7.86 7.54 -3.06
N LEU A 205 7.44 7.05 -1.89
CA LEU A 205 8.11 5.97 -1.19
C LEU A 205 7.76 4.61 -1.83
N PRO A 206 8.67 3.62 -1.78
CA PRO A 206 8.34 2.25 -2.13
C PRO A 206 7.10 1.75 -1.39
N ALA A 207 6.05 1.39 -2.13
CA ALA A 207 4.84 0.82 -1.54
C ALA A 207 5.21 -0.46 -0.78
N SER A 208 4.85 -0.53 0.50
CA SER A 208 5.31 -1.60 1.40
C SER A 208 4.75 -2.98 1.03
N ASP A 209 3.59 -3.01 0.39
CA ASP A 209 2.96 -4.22 -0.14
C ASP A 209 2.75 -4.22 -1.66
N GLY A 210 2.99 -3.10 -2.36
CA GLY A 210 2.79 -2.98 -3.82
C GLY A 210 1.33 -2.80 -4.31
N PHE A 211 0.34 -2.91 -3.41
CA PHE A 211 -1.10 -2.90 -3.74
C PHE A 211 -1.91 -1.82 -3.03
N SER A 212 -1.48 -1.39 -1.84
CA SER A 212 -2.16 -0.36 -1.06
C SER A 212 -2.11 1.02 -1.72
N VAL A 213 -1.38 1.15 -2.84
CA VAL A 213 -1.37 2.31 -3.75
C VAL A 213 -2.40 2.21 -4.89
N ASN A 214 -2.98 1.03 -5.14
CA ASN A 214 -4.01 0.81 -6.16
C ASN A 214 -5.45 0.92 -5.59
N ARG A 215 -5.70 2.00 -4.86
CA ARG A 215 -7.01 2.27 -4.23
C ARG A 215 -7.25 3.78 -4.14
N ARG A 216 -8.50 4.16 -3.86
CA ARG A 216 -8.89 5.55 -3.61
C ARG A 216 -8.12 6.14 -2.42
N ILE A 217 -7.98 7.45 -2.41
CA ILE A 217 -7.59 8.18 -1.20
C ILE A 217 -8.79 8.29 -0.24
N ILE A 218 -8.57 8.08 1.05
CA ILE A 218 -9.45 8.62 2.10
C ILE A 218 -8.84 9.92 2.60
N ALA A 219 -9.52 11.03 2.33
CA ALA A 219 -9.15 12.35 2.79
C ALA A 219 -10.00 12.69 4.03
N VAL A 220 -9.38 13.03 5.14
CA VAL A 220 -10.10 13.42 6.36
C VAL A 220 -9.80 14.86 6.68
N LYS A 221 -10.83 15.70 6.78
CA LYS A 221 -10.64 17.09 7.15
C LYS A 221 -10.37 17.21 8.65
N ILE A 222 -9.22 17.75 9.03
CA ILE A 222 -8.74 17.81 10.41
C ILE A 222 -8.76 19.24 10.95
N ASP A 223 -9.26 19.39 12.18
CA ASP A 223 -9.24 20.64 12.94
C ASP A 223 -7.81 21.07 13.29
N ASN A 224 -7.53 22.37 13.20
CA ASN A 224 -6.26 22.95 13.64
C ASN A 224 -6.45 24.15 14.59
N ALA A 225 -7.66 24.35 15.12
CA ALA A 225 -7.89 25.32 16.19
C ALA A 225 -7.14 24.91 17.48
N ALA A 226 -6.78 25.88 18.32
CA ALA A 226 -6.03 25.62 19.56
C ALA A 226 -6.66 24.53 20.47
N PRO A 227 -7.99 24.47 20.69
CA PRO A 227 -8.61 23.41 21.50
C PRO A 227 -8.60 22.02 20.85
N ALA A 228 -8.30 21.93 19.55
CA ALA A 228 -8.18 20.68 18.83
C ALA A 228 -6.76 20.10 18.81
N ARG A 229 -5.77 20.86 19.29
CA ARG A 229 -4.37 20.42 19.36
C ARG A 229 -4.05 19.82 20.73
N PRO A 230 -3.23 18.76 20.80
CA PRO A 230 -2.66 18.00 19.69
C PRO A 230 -3.71 17.17 18.93
N GLN A 231 -3.54 16.92 17.62
CA GLN A 231 -4.39 15.98 16.87
C GLN A 231 -3.93 14.53 17.06
N SER A 232 -4.74 13.57 16.63
CA SER A 232 -4.40 12.15 16.64
C SER A 232 -4.44 11.57 15.24
N GLY A 233 -3.56 10.62 14.93
CA GLY A 233 -3.55 9.85 13.69
C GLY A 233 -2.98 10.60 12.48
N ILE A 234 -2.67 11.90 12.61
CA ILE A 234 -2.09 12.71 11.52
C ILE A 234 -0.64 12.32 11.21
N GLU A 235 0.05 11.68 12.15
CA GLU A 235 1.40 11.13 11.99
C GLU A 235 1.44 9.90 11.06
N LYS A 236 0.28 9.35 10.73
CA LYS A 236 0.10 8.21 9.81
C LYS A 236 -0.42 8.61 8.45
N ALA A 237 -0.64 9.90 8.20
CA ALA A 237 -1.07 10.36 6.88
C ALA A 237 0.08 10.20 5.88
N ASP A 238 -0.23 9.80 4.66
CA ASP A 238 0.77 9.65 3.59
C ASP A 238 1.11 11.01 2.97
N ALA A 239 0.14 11.94 2.98
CA ALA A 239 0.35 13.34 2.64
C ALA A 239 -0.61 14.25 3.41
N MET A 240 -0.28 15.55 3.47
CA MET A 240 -1.10 16.55 4.14
C MET A 240 -1.37 17.74 3.23
N ILE A 241 -2.61 18.23 3.20
CA ILE A 241 -2.96 19.51 2.58
C ILE A 241 -3.48 20.46 3.66
N GLU A 242 -2.91 21.65 3.76
CA GLU A 242 -3.31 22.67 4.71
C GLU A 242 -3.77 23.93 3.99
N LEU A 243 -4.94 24.43 4.38
CA LEU A 243 -5.58 25.58 3.74
C LEU A 243 -6.16 26.54 4.77
N MET A 244 -6.30 27.80 4.37
CA MET A 244 -6.90 28.85 5.19
C MET A 244 -8.41 28.63 5.36
N VAL A 245 -8.90 28.90 6.57
CA VAL A 245 -10.32 28.88 6.94
C VAL A 245 -10.70 30.18 7.67
N GLU A 246 -11.96 30.29 8.11
CA GLU A 246 -12.51 31.47 8.78
C GLU A 246 -11.70 31.87 10.02
N GLY A 247 -11.69 33.17 10.32
CA GLY A 247 -10.96 33.72 11.45
C GLY A 247 -9.44 33.75 11.25
N GLY A 248 -8.95 33.56 10.02
CA GLY A 248 -7.52 33.56 9.70
C GLY A 248 -6.78 32.32 10.21
N LEU A 249 -7.51 31.27 10.60
CA LEU A 249 -6.95 29.98 10.98
C LEU A 249 -6.68 29.13 9.74
N SER A 250 -5.99 28.01 9.93
CA SER A 250 -5.91 26.96 8.92
C SER A 250 -6.69 25.72 9.33
N ARG A 251 -6.97 24.84 8.38
CA ARG A 251 -7.34 23.44 8.63
C ARG A 251 -6.58 22.53 7.68
N MET A 252 -6.37 21.33 8.17
CA MET A 252 -5.60 20.30 7.49
C MET A 252 -6.55 19.31 6.82
N MET A 253 -6.05 18.59 5.82
CA MET A 253 -6.68 17.47 5.17
C MET A 253 -5.64 16.36 5.09
N ALA A 254 -5.84 15.35 5.92
CA ALA A 254 -4.96 14.20 6.02
C ALA A 254 -5.35 13.20 4.93
N LEU A 255 -4.40 12.87 4.06
CA LEU A 255 -4.61 11.94 2.95
C LEU A 255 -4.06 10.58 3.33
N PHE A 256 -4.90 9.55 3.19
CA PHE A 256 -4.56 8.16 3.41
C PHE A 256 -4.77 7.40 2.10
N LEU A 257 -3.67 7.00 1.48
CA LEU A 257 -3.64 6.08 0.35
C LEU A 257 -3.16 4.71 0.84
N GLU A 258 -1.91 4.57 1.27
CA GLU A 258 -1.33 3.32 1.73
C GLU A 258 -1.57 3.08 3.22
N SER A 259 -1.36 4.11 4.04
CA SER A 259 -1.51 4.02 5.48
C SER A 259 -2.98 4.04 5.91
N ASP A 260 -3.21 3.63 7.16
CA ASP A 260 -4.51 3.68 7.81
C ASP A 260 -4.40 4.13 9.29
N ALA A 261 -5.42 4.84 9.77
CA ALA A 261 -5.54 5.32 11.14
C ALA A 261 -6.93 5.02 11.70
N THR A 262 -6.99 4.27 12.81
CA THR A 262 -8.26 3.91 13.48
C THR A 262 -8.70 4.93 14.53
N TYR A 263 -7.83 5.89 14.87
CA TYR A 263 -8.07 6.94 15.86
C TYR A 263 -7.53 8.28 15.32
N LEU A 264 -8.28 8.87 14.39
CA LEU A 264 -7.88 10.06 13.65
C LEU A 264 -8.81 11.24 13.95
N GLY A 265 -8.28 12.40 14.31
CA GLY A 265 -9.11 13.58 14.53
C GLY A 265 -8.42 14.73 15.27
N PRO A 266 -9.18 15.80 15.61
CA PRO A 266 -10.62 15.91 15.40
C PRO A 266 -11.03 16.19 13.94
N VAL A 267 -12.07 15.52 13.46
CA VAL A 267 -12.66 15.73 12.12
C VAL A 267 -13.43 17.05 12.07
N ARG A 268 -13.35 17.77 10.95
CA ARG A 268 -13.94 19.10 10.77
C ARG A 268 -14.59 19.35 9.42
N SER A 269 -15.11 20.56 9.26
CA SER A 269 -15.80 21.02 8.05
C SER A 269 -14.85 21.43 6.92
N VAL A 270 -15.26 21.05 5.71
CA VAL A 270 -14.66 21.45 4.43
C VAL A 270 -15.03 22.87 4.02
N ARG A 271 -14.26 23.43 3.08
CA ARG A 271 -14.39 24.74 2.45
C ARG A 271 -14.42 24.57 0.93
N PRO A 272 -14.85 25.59 0.16
CA PRO A 272 -14.90 25.50 -1.30
C PRO A 272 -13.56 25.07 -1.93
N THR A 273 -12.43 25.54 -1.39
CA THR A 273 -11.10 25.14 -1.85
C THR A 273 -10.83 23.64 -1.73
N ASP A 274 -11.49 22.92 -0.82
CA ASP A 274 -11.32 21.47 -0.67
C ASP A 274 -11.77 20.70 -1.92
N ALA A 275 -12.46 21.33 -2.88
CA ALA A 275 -12.75 20.76 -4.20
C ALA A 275 -11.49 20.29 -4.95
N LEU A 276 -10.30 20.80 -4.60
CA LEU A 276 -9.04 20.37 -5.20
C LEU A 276 -8.80 18.85 -5.13
N VAL A 277 -9.37 18.15 -4.14
CA VAL A 277 -9.17 16.70 -4.00
C VAL A 277 -10.03 15.86 -4.94
N GLU A 278 -10.93 16.48 -5.71
CA GLU A 278 -11.65 15.83 -6.82
C GLU A 278 -10.66 15.20 -7.81
N SER A 279 -9.67 15.99 -8.26
CA SER A 279 -8.60 15.53 -9.17
C SER A 279 -7.73 14.40 -8.61
N LEU A 280 -7.82 14.11 -7.31
CA LEU A 280 -7.15 12.98 -6.67
C LEU A 280 -8.05 11.74 -6.55
N GLY A 281 -9.31 11.81 -6.97
CA GLY A 281 -10.29 10.73 -6.77
C GLY A 281 -10.55 10.42 -5.29
N ALA A 282 -10.34 11.39 -4.39
CA ALA A 282 -10.41 11.16 -2.95
C ALA A 282 -11.85 11.13 -2.45
N THR A 283 -12.16 10.20 -1.53
CA THR A 283 -13.39 10.26 -0.73
C THR A 283 -13.12 11.03 0.56
N VAL A 284 -13.96 12.03 0.85
CA VAL A 284 -13.71 13.02 1.90
C VAL A 284 -14.61 12.78 3.12
N ALA A 285 -14.02 12.56 4.30
CA ALA A 285 -14.73 12.45 5.56
C ALA A 285 -14.78 13.80 6.30
N ILE A 286 -15.98 14.22 6.69
CA ILE A 286 -16.23 15.54 7.29
C ILE A 286 -17.16 15.48 8.51
N SER A 287 -17.01 16.44 9.41
CA SER A 287 -17.94 16.64 10.54
C SER A 287 -19.22 17.41 10.15
N GLY A 288 -19.46 17.58 8.85
CA GLY A 288 -20.45 18.49 8.26
C GLY A 288 -19.82 19.73 7.63
N ALA A 289 -20.59 20.52 6.88
CA ALA A 289 -20.21 21.83 6.34
C ALA A 289 -21.45 22.72 6.31
N GLN A 290 -21.33 23.97 5.84
CA GLN A 290 -22.54 24.69 5.44
C GLN A 290 -23.20 23.87 4.31
N PRO A 291 -24.52 23.59 4.33
CA PRO A 291 -25.15 22.64 3.41
C PRO A 291 -24.79 22.89 1.94
N TRP A 292 -24.88 24.15 1.50
CA TRP A 292 -24.55 24.55 0.13
C TRP A 292 -23.10 24.26 -0.27
N ILE A 293 -22.14 24.22 0.66
CA ILE A 293 -20.74 23.87 0.36
C ILE A 293 -20.62 22.37 0.14
N ALA A 294 -21.25 21.56 1.00
CA ALA A 294 -21.20 20.12 0.85
C ALA A 294 -21.93 19.66 -0.42
N ASP A 295 -23.11 20.24 -0.68
CA ASP A 295 -23.90 19.96 -1.88
C ASP A 295 -23.14 20.38 -3.15
N GLN A 296 -22.43 21.52 -3.11
CA GLN A 296 -21.59 21.96 -4.23
C GLN A 296 -20.41 21.00 -4.46
N LEU A 297 -19.70 20.58 -3.42
CA LEU A 297 -18.59 19.64 -3.54
C LEU A 297 -19.05 18.29 -4.12
N GLU A 298 -20.20 17.78 -3.68
CA GLU A 298 -20.78 16.56 -4.24
C GLU A 298 -21.21 16.74 -5.71
N ALA A 299 -21.75 17.91 -6.06
CA ALA A 299 -22.08 18.25 -7.45
C ALA A 299 -20.82 18.39 -8.33
N ASP A 300 -19.72 18.84 -7.74
CA ASP A 300 -18.38 18.90 -8.34
C ASP A 300 -17.67 17.53 -8.28
N GLY A 301 -18.39 16.43 -8.02
CA GLY A 301 -17.85 15.08 -8.14
C GLY A 301 -17.04 14.59 -6.94
N VAL A 302 -16.95 15.35 -5.84
CA VAL A 302 -16.23 14.94 -4.63
C VAL A 302 -17.12 14.03 -3.75
N PRO A 303 -16.79 12.73 -3.59
CA PRO A 303 -17.55 11.86 -2.70
C PRO A 303 -17.35 12.26 -1.24
N ILE A 304 -18.45 12.46 -0.50
CA ILE A 304 -18.41 12.93 0.89
C ILE A 304 -19.05 11.92 1.85
N ILE A 305 -18.30 11.53 2.88
CA ILE A 305 -18.80 10.77 4.03
C ILE A 305 -19.05 11.74 5.20
N ARG A 306 -20.27 11.72 5.73
CA ARG A 306 -20.70 12.51 6.90
C ARG A 306 -20.85 11.60 8.12
N GLU A 307 -20.85 12.18 9.32
CA GLU A 307 -21.08 11.42 10.57
C GLU A 307 -22.39 10.62 10.46
N SER A 308 -22.28 9.30 10.44
CA SER A 308 -23.41 8.37 10.33
C SER A 308 -23.48 7.48 11.57
N GLN A 309 -24.66 6.89 11.82
CA GLN A 309 -24.88 5.93 12.92
C GLN A 309 -24.83 4.47 12.42
N VAL A 310 -24.24 4.22 11.24
CA VAL A 310 -24.07 2.87 10.69
C VAL A 310 -23.04 2.13 11.55
N ALA A 311 -23.34 0.91 12.01
CA ALA A 311 -22.46 0.17 12.90
C ALA A 311 -21.54 -0.83 12.16
N PRO A 312 -20.23 -0.90 12.47
CA PRO A 312 -19.48 0.00 13.36
C PRO A 312 -19.28 1.38 12.71
N PRO A 313 -19.42 2.48 13.48
CA PRO A 313 -19.39 3.81 12.87
C PRO A 313 -17.98 4.19 12.44
N ALA A 314 -17.85 4.63 11.19
CA ALA A 314 -16.58 5.10 10.65
C ALA A 314 -16.11 6.40 11.31
N MET A 315 -17.03 7.16 11.91
CA MET A 315 -16.73 8.32 12.76
C MET A 315 -17.38 8.18 14.13
N PHE A 316 -16.65 8.55 15.18
CA PHE A 316 -17.07 8.39 16.57
C PHE A 316 -16.66 9.57 17.43
N ARG A 317 -17.38 9.81 18.53
CA ARG A 317 -17.08 10.91 19.46
C ARG A 317 -16.33 10.41 20.68
N ILE A 318 -15.28 11.13 21.07
CA ILE A 318 -14.52 10.85 22.29
C ILE A 318 -15.00 11.73 23.44
N SER A 319 -14.93 11.20 24.66
CA SER A 319 -15.39 11.88 25.88
C SER A 319 -14.34 12.81 26.49
N SER A 320 -13.06 12.65 26.15
CA SER A 320 -11.96 13.47 26.66
C SER A 320 -11.89 14.88 26.07
N ARG A 321 -12.75 15.20 25.10
CA ARG A 321 -12.85 16.52 24.47
C ARG A 321 -14.29 16.98 24.36
N VAL A 322 -14.47 18.30 24.34
CA VAL A 322 -15.77 18.94 24.18
C VAL A 322 -16.04 19.19 22.70
N ALA A 323 -17.31 19.04 22.29
CA ALA A 323 -17.74 19.43 20.97
C ALA A 323 -17.45 20.93 20.72
N PRO A 324 -16.99 21.32 19.52
CA PRO A 324 -16.99 20.54 18.30
C PRO A 324 -15.60 19.93 17.96
N HIS A 325 -14.73 19.72 18.96
CA HIS A 325 -13.36 19.22 18.79
C HIS A 325 -13.20 17.74 19.20
N ASN A 326 -14.29 16.97 19.18
CA ASN A 326 -14.35 15.62 19.74
C ASN A 326 -14.81 14.53 18.76
N LEU A 327 -15.02 14.84 17.49
CA LEU A 327 -15.34 13.84 16.46
C LEU A 327 -14.05 13.25 15.88
N TYR A 328 -13.93 11.94 15.82
CA TYR A 328 -12.78 11.17 15.36
C TYR A 328 -13.23 10.18 14.30
N ALA A 329 -12.29 9.60 13.56
CA ALA A 329 -12.53 8.70 12.45
C ALA A 329 -11.63 7.46 12.48
N ASN A 330 -12.09 6.42 11.80
CA ASN A 330 -11.33 5.23 11.46
C ASN A 330 -11.29 5.09 9.93
N THR A 331 -10.11 5.26 9.33
CA THR A 331 -9.94 5.26 7.87
C THR A 331 -10.30 3.92 7.23
N VAL A 332 -10.06 2.79 7.91
CA VAL A 332 -10.46 1.46 7.42
C VAL A 332 -11.97 1.35 7.31
N ALA A 333 -12.69 1.86 8.32
CA ALA A 333 -14.15 1.88 8.30
C ALA A 333 -14.70 2.90 7.29
N LEU A 334 -14.02 4.04 7.10
CA LEU A 334 -14.39 5.02 6.06
C LEU A 334 -14.26 4.44 4.65
N ARG A 335 -13.24 3.61 4.38
CA ARG A 335 -13.13 2.88 3.11
C ARG A 335 -14.30 1.94 2.91
N ALA A 336 -14.65 1.17 3.93
CA ALA A 336 -15.80 0.26 3.86
C ALA A 336 -17.12 1.02 3.60
N GLU A 337 -17.31 2.18 4.23
CA GLU A 337 -18.47 3.05 3.99
C GLU A 337 -18.46 3.64 2.58
N ALA A 338 -17.30 4.02 2.04
CA ALA A 338 -17.15 4.46 0.65
C ALA A 338 -17.52 3.36 -0.36
N ASP A 339 -17.10 2.13 -0.09
CA ASP A 339 -17.42 0.96 -0.93
C ASP A 339 -18.91 0.64 -0.89
N LEU A 340 -19.54 0.67 0.29
CA LEU A 340 -20.99 0.53 0.45
C LEU A 340 -21.77 1.67 -0.22
N GLY A 341 -21.21 2.88 -0.24
CA GLY A 341 -21.75 4.04 -0.94
C GLY A 341 -21.59 3.98 -2.47
N GLY A 342 -20.86 2.99 -3.00
CA GLY A 342 -20.64 2.81 -4.44
C GLY A 342 -19.69 3.83 -5.05
N TYR A 343 -18.88 4.52 -4.24
CA TYR A 343 -17.89 5.48 -4.75
C TYR A 343 -16.78 4.75 -5.53
N ALA A 344 -16.13 5.42 -6.50
CA ALA A 344 -15.12 4.79 -7.38
C ALA A 344 -13.78 4.48 -6.69
N ASN A 345 -13.36 3.21 -6.67
CA ASN A 345 -12.08 2.79 -6.07
C ASN A 345 -10.96 2.78 -7.10
N ALA A 346 -10.32 3.92 -7.33
CA ALA A 346 -9.25 4.05 -8.33
C ALA A 346 -7.99 4.67 -7.69
N PRO A 347 -6.78 4.31 -8.15
CA PRO A 347 -5.56 4.97 -7.73
C PRO A 347 -5.56 6.46 -8.10
N PRO A 348 -5.01 7.34 -7.25
CA PRO A 348 -4.83 8.74 -7.58
C PRO A 348 -3.69 8.93 -8.61
N PRO A 349 -3.62 10.09 -9.29
CA PRO A 349 -2.39 10.51 -9.97
C PRO A 349 -1.27 10.77 -8.96
N ASP A 350 -0.03 10.79 -9.42
CA ASP A 350 1.10 11.22 -8.62
C ASP A 350 0.95 12.69 -8.22
N LEU A 351 1.18 13.01 -6.94
CA LEU A 351 1.12 14.39 -6.47
C LEU A 351 2.24 15.24 -7.08
N PHE A 352 3.39 14.62 -7.33
CA PHE A 352 4.60 15.23 -7.85
C PHE A 352 5.35 14.23 -8.72
N LEU A 353 6.24 14.73 -9.57
CA LEU A 353 7.29 13.88 -10.13
C LEU A 353 8.27 13.52 -9.01
N TRP A 354 8.27 12.27 -8.58
CA TRP A 354 9.12 11.78 -7.50
C TRP A 354 10.51 11.40 -8.02
N GLY A 355 11.55 11.73 -7.25
CA GLY A 355 12.92 11.34 -7.59
C GLY A 355 13.98 11.97 -6.70
N ASP A 356 15.23 11.59 -6.92
CA ASP A 356 16.36 12.11 -6.14
C ASP A 356 16.48 13.64 -6.26
N PHE A 357 16.92 14.26 -5.17
CA PHE A 357 17.12 15.71 -5.13
C PHE A 357 18.13 16.18 -6.19
N ALA A 358 17.64 16.92 -7.18
CA ALA A 358 18.41 17.32 -8.36
C ALA A 358 18.88 18.79 -8.37
N TYR A 359 18.86 19.50 -7.22
CA TYR A 359 19.07 20.95 -7.15
C TYR A 359 20.28 21.38 -6.31
N PRO A 360 21.53 21.10 -6.75
CA PRO A 360 22.73 21.35 -5.95
C PRO A 360 23.00 22.84 -5.63
N ALA A 361 22.38 23.76 -6.38
CA ALA A 361 22.51 25.21 -6.17
C ALA A 361 21.40 25.81 -5.26
N ALA A 362 20.50 25.00 -4.71
CA ALA A 362 19.42 25.48 -3.86
C ALA A 362 19.94 26.12 -2.57
N ALA A 363 19.36 27.26 -2.19
CA ALA A 363 19.73 27.98 -0.98
C ALA A 363 19.29 27.22 0.27
N ALA A 364 19.95 27.46 1.40
CA ALA A 364 19.55 26.90 2.69
C ALA A 364 18.22 27.51 3.18
N ALA A 365 17.40 26.68 3.80
CA ALA A 365 16.15 27.05 4.46
C ALA A 365 15.97 26.11 5.66
N THR A 366 16.62 26.46 6.77
CA THR A 366 16.59 25.71 8.03
C THR A 366 15.43 26.11 8.93
N TRP A 367 14.78 27.23 8.64
CA TRP A 367 13.47 27.57 9.17
C TRP A 367 12.58 28.19 8.10
N ILE A 368 11.27 27.98 8.22
CA ILE A 368 10.24 28.50 7.31
C ILE A 368 9.08 29.03 8.15
N ASP A 369 8.57 30.21 7.82
CA ASP A 369 7.36 30.78 8.38
C ASP A 369 6.29 30.97 7.30
N VAL A 370 5.22 30.19 7.41
CA VAL A 370 4.02 30.24 6.56
C VAL A 370 2.94 31.04 7.28
N SER A 371 2.69 32.28 6.84
CA SER A 371 1.70 33.15 7.46
C SER A 371 0.29 32.92 6.91
N TRP A 372 -0.65 32.60 7.80
CA TRP A 372 -2.08 32.49 7.46
C TRP A 372 -2.78 33.83 7.66
N SER A 373 -2.58 34.44 8.82
CA SER A 373 -3.06 35.78 9.15
C SER A 373 -2.11 36.41 10.16
N ASP A 374 -2.30 37.69 10.48
CA ASP A 374 -1.64 38.26 11.66
C ASP A 374 -2.52 37.98 12.90
N PRO A 375 -2.05 37.28 13.95
CA PRO A 375 -0.69 36.75 14.19
C PRO A 375 -0.59 35.22 14.03
N VAL A 376 -1.37 34.60 13.13
CA VAL A 376 -1.44 33.15 12.96
C VAL A 376 -0.49 32.67 11.86
N SER A 377 0.54 31.94 12.27
CA SER A 377 1.51 31.32 11.36
C SER A 377 1.83 29.87 11.71
N THR A 378 2.38 29.16 10.74
CA THR A 378 2.97 27.82 10.92
C THR A 378 4.46 27.90 10.63
N ILE A 379 5.25 27.60 11.66
CA ILE A 379 6.70 27.66 11.60
C ILE A 379 7.24 26.23 11.51
N TRP A 380 8.18 26.02 10.60
CA TRP A 380 8.88 24.76 10.41
C TRP A 380 10.37 24.96 10.67
N HIS A 381 10.99 24.01 11.38
CA HIS A 381 12.43 24.02 11.63
C HIS A 381 13.06 22.70 11.19
N TRP A 382 14.11 22.78 10.37
CA TRP A 382 14.92 21.64 9.98
C TRP A 382 15.76 21.14 11.17
N ASP A 383 15.67 19.87 11.50
CA ASP A 383 16.43 19.25 12.60
C ASP A 383 17.68 18.47 12.15
N GLY A 384 17.99 18.50 10.85
CA GLY A 384 19.04 17.68 10.24
C GLY A 384 18.50 16.45 9.49
N ALA A 385 17.23 16.10 9.70
CA ALA A 385 16.56 15.00 9.02
C ALA A 385 15.17 15.36 8.49
N ARG A 386 14.38 16.14 9.24
CA ARG A 386 13.00 16.52 8.90
C ARG A 386 12.68 17.95 9.35
N TYR A 387 11.63 18.50 8.78
CA TYR A 387 11.05 19.77 9.24
C TYR A 387 10.07 19.52 10.39
N LEU A 388 10.36 20.07 11.57
CA LEU A 388 9.52 20.00 12.76
C LEU A 388 8.56 21.19 12.81
N ARG A 389 7.26 20.91 12.98
CA ARG A 389 6.19 21.91 12.96
C ARG A 389 5.98 22.59 14.31
N SER A 390 5.68 23.88 14.27
CA SER A 390 5.20 24.72 15.35
C SER A 390 4.00 25.55 14.88
N SER A 391 3.07 25.85 15.78
CA SER A 391 2.06 26.89 15.53
C SER A 391 2.50 28.15 16.26
N ASN A 392 2.77 29.20 15.50
CA ASN A 392 3.55 30.34 15.97
C ASN A 392 4.82 29.83 16.65
N THR A 393 5.10 30.28 17.87
CA THR A 393 6.27 29.87 18.65
C THR A 393 6.06 28.57 19.44
N THR A 394 4.88 27.95 19.39
CA THR A 394 4.56 26.77 20.20
C THR A 394 4.80 25.49 19.40
N PRO A 395 5.69 24.58 19.86
CA PRO A 395 5.87 23.25 19.31
C PRO A 395 4.55 22.52 19.05
N HIS A 396 4.36 22.00 17.84
CA HIS A 396 3.17 21.25 17.49
C HIS A 396 3.40 19.75 17.69
N TYR A 397 2.53 19.13 18.49
CA TYR A 397 2.55 17.70 18.78
C TYR A 397 1.30 17.01 18.23
N TRP A 398 1.40 15.72 17.94
CA TRP A 398 0.28 14.79 17.84
C TRP A 398 0.22 13.91 19.10
N VAL A 399 -0.94 13.30 19.35
CA VAL A 399 -1.17 12.36 20.46
C VAL A 399 -1.86 11.10 19.97
N ASP A 400 -1.37 9.91 20.32
CA ASP A 400 -2.06 8.66 19.97
C ASP A 400 -3.21 8.32 20.95
N GLN A 401 -3.94 7.23 20.68
CA GLN A 401 -5.04 6.77 21.54
C GLN A 401 -4.61 6.40 22.96
N ASN A 402 -3.32 6.08 23.16
CA ASN A 402 -2.75 5.67 24.44
C ASN A 402 -2.11 6.86 25.21
N GLY A 403 -2.12 8.06 24.62
CA GLY A 403 -1.55 9.27 25.20
C GLY A 403 -0.07 9.50 24.88
N SER A 404 0.54 8.72 23.98
CA SER A 404 1.92 8.96 23.52
C SER A 404 1.96 10.23 22.68
N LEU A 405 2.98 11.06 22.90
CA LEU A 405 3.18 12.32 22.19
C LEU A 405 4.35 12.23 21.22
N GLY A 406 4.22 12.83 20.05
CA GLY A 406 5.32 13.05 19.11
C GLY A 406 5.23 14.41 18.43
N ARG A 407 6.36 14.92 17.94
CA ARG A 407 6.39 16.17 17.16
C ARG A 407 5.80 15.92 15.79
N VAL A 408 4.94 16.83 15.34
CA VAL A 408 4.51 16.84 13.94
C VAL A 408 5.73 17.22 13.08
N ALA A 409 6.01 16.42 12.07
CA ALA A 409 7.15 16.59 11.18
C ALA A 409 6.76 16.26 9.73
N ALA A 410 7.54 16.76 8.77
CA ALA A 410 7.42 16.45 7.35
C ALA A 410 8.81 16.42 6.70
N ASP A 411 8.97 15.66 5.64
CA ASP A 411 10.20 15.59 4.85
C ASP A 411 10.24 16.74 3.84
N ASN A 412 9.09 17.01 3.19
CA ASN A 412 8.93 18.04 2.18
C ASN A 412 7.81 19.01 2.56
N LEU A 413 7.99 20.30 2.27
CA LEU A 413 6.95 21.32 2.33
C LEU A 413 6.76 21.94 0.95
N VAL A 414 5.54 21.95 0.44
CA VAL A 414 5.20 22.59 -0.84
C VAL A 414 4.23 23.71 -0.56
N VAL A 415 4.59 24.94 -0.89
CA VAL A 415 3.74 26.12 -0.70
C VAL A 415 3.21 26.57 -2.06
N ILE A 416 1.89 26.53 -2.23
CA ILE A 416 1.16 26.95 -3.42
C ILE A 416 0.50 28.29 -3.14
N PHE A 417 0.77 29.28 -4.00
CA PHE A 417 0.14 30.60 -3.90
C PHE A 417 -1.07 30.68 -4.84
N GLY A 418 -2.25 30.88 -4.27
CA GLY A 418 -3.52 31.03 -4.98
C GLY A 418 -4.14 32.42 -4.86
N GLN A 419 -5.16 32.71 -5.68
CA GLN A 419 -5.93 33.95 -5.52
C GLN A 419 -7.00 33.78 -4.44
N TYR A 420 -6.91 34.56 -3.36
CA TYR A 420 -7.91 34.56 -2.31
C TYR A 420 -9.21 35.22 -2.77
N TYR A 421 -10.33 34.65 -2.37
CA TYR A 421 -11.65 35.24 -2.48
C TYR A 421 -12.56 34.78 -1.35
N GLU A 422 -13.64 35.52 -1.14
CA GLU A 422 -14.66 35.21 -0.15
C GLU A 422 -15.94 34.72 -0.86
N VAL A 423 -16.54 33.67 -0.31
CA VAL A 423 -17.76 33.05 -0.86
C VAL A 423 -18.91 33.24 0.11
N ALA A 424 -19.97 33.89 -0.34
CA ALA A 424 -21.23 33.99 0.38
C ALA A 424 -22.17 32.85 -0.01
N ALA A 425 -23.09 32.50 0.89
CA ALA A 425 -24.13 31.52 0.59
C ALA A 425 -24.98 31.98 -0.61
N PRO A 426 -25.34 31.08 -1.55
CA PRO A 426 -26.24 31.39 -2.64
C PRO A 426 -27.62 31.87 -2.13
N PRO A 427 -28.38 32.65 -2.92
CA PRO A 427 -29.74 33.05 -2.55
C PRO A 427 -30.61 31.84 -2.16
N GLY A 428 -31.26 31.92 -1.00
CA GLY A 428 -32.08 30.82 -0.45
C GLY A 428 -31.34 29.91 0.54
N PHE A 429 -30.02 30.06 0.69
CA PHE A 429 -29.23 29.36 1.70
C PHE A 429 -28.76 30.33 2.80
N GLY A 430 -28.68 29.82 4.03
CA GLY A 430 -28.07 30.54 5.16
C GLY A 430 -26.61 30.15 5.33
N GLY A 431 -25.75 31.07 5.77
CA GLY A 431 -24.33 30.80 5.92
C GLY A 431 -23.49 32.03 6.25
N SER A 432 -22.36 31.83 6.91
CA SER A 432 -21.33 32.87 7.02
C SER A 432 -20.50 32.91 5.74
N ILE A 433 -19.94 34.08 5.41
CA ILE A 433 -18.93 34.20 4.37
C ILE A 433 -17.73 33.33 4.74
N VAL A 434 -17.24 32.54 3.78
CA VAL A 434 -16.11 31.64 3.97
C VAL A 434 -14.95 32.01 3.04
N PRO A 435 -13.69 31.91 3.50
CA PRO A 435 -12.55 32.10 2.62
C PRO A 435 -12.39 30.92 1.68
N ALA A 436 -11.93 31.21 0.46
CA ALA A 436 -11.56 30.24 -0.55
C ALA A 436 -10.34 30.73 -1.34
N MET A 437 -9.66 29.80 -2.01
CA MET A 437 -8.50 30.06 -2.83
C MET A 437 -8.78 29.51 -4.22
N ASN A 438 -8.61 30.35 -5.24
CA ASN A 438 -8.71 29.91 -6.62
C ASN A 438 -7.40 29.21 -6.97
N THR A 439 -7.53 27.92 -7.30
CA THR A 439 -6.44 27.02 -7.63
C THR A 439 -6.46 26.58 -9.09
N ILE A 440 -7.35 27.15 -9.92
CA ILE A 440 -7.35 26.97 -11.38
C ILE A 440 -6.55 28.11 -12.01
N GLY A 441 -5.66 27.78 -12.95
CA GLY A 441 -4.77 28.70 -13.64
C GLY A 441 -3.31 28.35 -13.41
N SER A 442 -2.49 29.36 -13.13
CA SER A 442 -1.08 29.18 -12.81
C SER A 442 -0.63 30.19 -11.76
N GLY A 443 0.45 29.88 -11.05
CA GLY A 443 0.95 30.75 -10.00
C GLY A 443 2.32 30.34 -9.49
N ARG A 444 2.82 31.06 -8.49
CA ARG A 444 4.09 30.74 -7.82
C ARG A 444 3.91 29.53 -6.91
N MET A 445 4.94 28.71 -6.81
CA MET A 445 5.09 27.72 -5.75
C MET A 445 6.51 27.74 -5.18
N VAL A 446 6.69 27.21 -3.98
CA VAL A 446 7.99 27.03 -3.35
C VAL A 446 8.07 25.64 -2.73
N LEU A 447 9.14 24.89 -3.03
CA LEU A 447 9.47 23.63 -2.38
C LEU A 447 10.54 23.86 -1.31
N PHE A 448 10.33 23.31 -0.12
CA PHE A 448 11.34 23.15 0.91
C PHE A 448 11.58 21.66 1.18
N THR A 449 12.81 21.22 1.06
CA THR A 449 13.22 19.81 1.26
C THR A 449 14.69 19.75 1.63
N GLU A 450 15.13 18.77 2.42
CA GLU A 450 16.53 18.60 2.86
C GLU A 450 17.20 19.88 3.43
N GLY A 451 16.44 20.73 4.14
CA GLY A 451 16.94 22.02 4.64
C GLY A 451 17.26 23.06 3.56
N ARG A 452 16.69 22.93 2.35
CA ARG A 452 16.89 23.79 1.18
C ARG A 452 15.58 24.31 0.61
N VAL A 453 15.65 25.35 -0.23
CA VAL A 453 14.51 25.98 -0.91
C VAL A 453 14.65 26.03 -2.43
N ILE A 454 13.55 25.80 -3.13
CA ILE A 454 13.43 25.87 -4.58
C ILE A 454 12.19 26.69 -4.93
N ASP A 455 12.40 27.80 -5.65
CA ASP A 455 11.33 28.62 -6.21
C ASP A 455 10.87 28.05 -7.56
N GLY A 456 9.56 28.08 -7.80
CA GLY A 456 8.96 27.51 -8.99
C GLY A 456 7.58 28.07 -9.31
N THR A 457 6.91 27.41 -10.25
CA THR A 457 5.55 27.71 -10.68
C THR A 457 4.68 26.46 -10.73
N TRP A 458 3.40 26.63 -10.47
CA TRP A 458 2.37 25.61 -10.66
C TRP A 458 1.44 25.98 -11.81
N SER A 459 0.84 24.99 -12.45
CA SER A 459 -0.25 25.15 -13.42
C SER A 459 -1.30 24.05 -13.21
N ARG A 460 -2.57 24.44 -13.23
CA ARG A 460 -3.73 23.56 -13.08
C ARG A 460 -4.87 24.06 -14.01
N PRO A 461 -5.16 23.36 -15.12
CA PRO A 461 -6.03 23.88 -16.17
C PRO A 461 -7.52 23.89 -15.79
N ASP A 462 -7.97 22.95 -14.97
CA ASP A 462 -9.35 22.72 -14.59
C ASP A 462 -9.45 22.03 -13.21
N ASN A 463 -10.65 21.61 -12.82
CA ASN A 463 -10.86 20.95 -11.53
C ASN A 463 -10.49 19.47 -11.54
N GLU A 464 -10.55 18.80 -12.70
CA GLU A 464 -10.31 17.36 -12.87
C GLU A 464 -8.81 17.02 -12.91
N THR A 465 -7.97 17.99 -13.27
CA THR A 465 -6.53 17.80 -13.40
C THR A 465 -5.78 18.21 -12.12
N TRP A 466 -4.85 17.36 -11.67
CA TRP A 466 -3.93 17.72 -10.60
C TRP A 466 -2.93 18.80 -11.05
N PHE A 467 -2.21 19.40 -10.11
CA PHE A 467 -1.21 20.41 -10.40
C PHE A 467 -0.02 19.83 -11.18
N THR A 468 0.49 20.62 -12.10
CA THR A 468 1.83 20.44 -12.68
C THR A 468 2.77 21.47 -12.07
N PHE A 469 4.01 21.07 -11.76
CA PHE A 469 4.97 21.91 -11.07
C PHE A 469 6.27 22.03 -11.87
N SER A 470 6.85 23.22 -11.88
CA SER A 470 8.05 23.53 -12.66
C SER A 470 8.96 24.49 -11.92
N THR A 471 10.23 24.45 -12.29
CA THR A 471 11.32 25.31 -11.82
C THR A 471 12.01 25.93 -13.04
N PRO A 472 12.89 26.93 -12.87
CA PRO A 472 13.72 27.41 -13.97
C PRO A 472 14.61 26.33 -14.62
N ALA A 473 14.83 25.20 -13.94
CA ALA A 473 15.63 24.07 -14.44
C ALA A 473 14.82 23.01 -15.19
N GLY A 474 13.48 23.12 -15.24
CA GLY A 474 12.59 22.11 -15.83
C GLY A 474 11.46 21.72 -14.88
N GLU A 475 10.87 20.54 -15.09
CA GLU A 475 9.85 19.98 -14.21
C GLU A 475 10.35 19.85 -12.76
N LEU A 476 9.47 20.08 -11.78
CA LEU A 476 9.82 19.97 -10.37
C LEU A 476 9.91 18.49 -9.98
N ILE A 477 11.05 18.08 -9.44
CA ILE A 477 11.30 16.77 -8.85
C ILE A 477 11.24 16.93 -7.33
N VAL A 478 10.43 16.12 -6.66
CA VAL A 478 10.32 16.12 -5.20
C VAL A 478 10.96 14.83 -4.65
N PRO A 479 11.85 14.91 -3.65
CA PRO A 479 12.37 13.73 -2.97
C PRO A 479 11.25 12.91 -2.31
N PRO A 480 11.30 11.57 -2.35
CA PRO A 480 10.36 10.73 -1.63
C PRO A 480 10.31 11.03 -0.13
N GLY A 481 9.10 11.12 0.44
CA GLY A 481 8.87 11.36 1.86
C GLY A 481 7.53 12.07 2.13
N LEU A 482 7.19 12.15 3.42
CA LEU A 482 5.97 12.78 3.90
C LEU A 482 5.93 14.25 3.48
N THR A 483 4.97 14.57 2.62
CA THR A 483 4.86 15.91 2.01
C THR A 483 3.68 16.69 2.57
N TRP A 484 3.95 17.93 2.98
CA TRP A 484 2.95 18.87 3.49
C TRP A 484 2.74 20.03 2.51
N ILE A 485 1.54 20.09 1.93
CA ILE A 485 1.15 21.08 0.94
C ILE A 485 0.39 22.22 1.63
N HIS A 486 0.93 23.44 1.59
CA HIS A 486 0.27 24.64 2.08
C HIS A 486 -0.35 25.40 0.90
N VAL A 487 -1.65 25.64 0.93
CA VAL A 487 -2.33 26.50 -0.05
C VAL A 487 -2.63 27.84 0.61
N ILE A 488 -1.88 28.87 0.23
CA ILE A 488 -1.96 30.21 0.82
C ILE A 488 -2.31 31.28 -0.22
N PRO A 489 -2.92 32.40 0.18
CA PRO A 489 -3.09 33.55 -0.70
C PRO A 489 -1.76 34.13 -1.19
N HIS A 490 -1.74 34.63 -2.43
CA HIS A 490 -0.54 35.23 -3.06
C HIS A 490 0.00 36.47 -2.34
N ASP A 491 -0.81 37.15 -1.53
CA ASP A 491 -0.45 38.33 -0.76
C ASP A 491 0.03 38.00 0.66
N ARG A 492 0.02 36.72 1.07
CA ARG A 492 0.57 36.30 2.36
C ARG A 492 2.08 36.15 2.32
N PRO A 493 2.77 36.58 3.39
CA PRO A 493 4.21 36.42 3.47
C PRO A 493 4.59 34.95 3.68
N LEU A 494 5.61 34.53 2.94
CA LEU A 494 6.38 33.31 3.17
C LEU A 494 7.82 33.75 3.39
N THR A 495 8.38 33.45 4.56
CA THR A 495 9.77 33.81 4.90
C THR A 495 10.54 32.58 5.36
N TRP A 496 11.85 32.56 5.15
CA TRP A 496 12.71 31.44 5.50
C TRP A 496 14.16 31.89 5.68
N GLY A 497 15.01 31.03 6.25
CA GLY A 497 16.46 31.24 6.30
C GLY A 497 17.26 30.20 7.05
#